data_AF-X1SHW3-F1
#
_entry.id   AF-X1SHW3-F1
#
_cell.length_a   1.000
_cell.length_b   1.000
_cell.length_c   1.000
_cell.angle_alpha   90.00
_cell.angle_beta   90.00
_cell.angle_gamma   90.00
#
_symmetry.space_group_name_H-M   'P 1'
#
loop_
_entity.id
_entity.type
_entity.pdbx_description
1 polymer ?
#
loop_
_entity_poly.entity_id
_entity_poly.type
_entity_poly.pdbx_seq_one_letter_code
_entity_poly.pdbx_strand_id
1 'polypeptide(L)'
;DMLKGFLEEGYPLYCGESARRIIPNIQRLLERELARGSTVFFLCDHHAPDDPEFSMFPPHAIEGTAEAEVIPELANYKGEVIPKKTYSSFFGTPLEEKLKKLKPKKVIVCGVCTHICVLYAVADARIRGYEVEVPVDCVASFDEKSHHFALDYMENTLGAKLTNLVTSRAKPAKFEPLEAVLSGETADVYFARTVEILRKEGINPVATMEFFAGRAGVLCGMEEVKALLARVLPKGKCEVWALAEGEAIKGREVVLRITAPYQSYGLYETAIDGILAHCSGWAT
;
A
#
# COMPACT_ATOMS: atom_id res chain seq x y z
N ASP A 1 8.79 -7.75 -12.28
CA ASP A 1 7.94 -7.22 -13.36
C ASP A 1 7.59 -5.74 -13.20
N MET A 2 8.58 -4.87 -12.99
CA MET A 2 8.37 -3.41 -13.14
C MET A 2 8.47 -3.02 -14.62
N LEU A 3 7.62 -3.64 -15.44
CA LEU A 3 7.61 -3.52 -16.90
C LEU A 3 6.58 -2.51 -17.37
N LYS A 4 6.82 -1.89 -18.53
CA LYS A 4 5.84 -0.97 -19.15
C LYS A 4 4.47 -1.62 -19.29
N GLY A 5 4.41 -2.90 -19.69
CA GLY A 5 3.15 -3.64 -19.85
C GLY A 5 2.25 -3.73 -18.62
N PHE A 6 2.84 -3.66 -17.44
CA PHE A 6 2.10 -3.74 -16.18
C PHE A 6 1.90 -2.36 -15.54
N LEU A 7 2.69 -1.36 -15.93
CA LEU A 7 2.79 -0.08 -15.22
C LEU A 7 2.40 1.14 -16.08
N GLU A 8 2.21 1.01 -17.39
CA GLU A 8 1.76 2.08 -18.27
C GLU A 8 0.35 1.82 -18.78
N GLU A 9 -0.48 2.87 -18.81
CA GLU A 9 -1.85 2.79 -19.29
C GLU A 9 -1.89 2.42 -20.78
N GLY A 10 -2.86 1.61 -21.19
CA GLY A 10 -3.04 1.17 -22.58
C GLY A 10 -2.49 -0.22 -22.89
N TYR A 11 -1.74 -0.84 -21.96
CA TYR A 11 -1.34 -2.25 -22.08
C TYR A 11 -2.38 -3.22 -21.48
N PRO A 12 -2.46 -4.47 -21.98
CA PRO A 12 -3.53 -5.40 -21.61
C PRO A 12 -3.60 -5.79 -20.13
N LEU A 13 -2.46 -5.78 -19.43
CA LEU A 13 -2.35 -6.15 -18.02
C LEU A 13 -1.89 -4.98 -17.13
N TYR A 14 -2.23 -3.75 -17.52
CA TYR A 14 -1.98 -2.58 -16.70
C TYR A 14 -2.59 -2.73 -15.29
N CYS A 15 -1.75 -2.61 -14.27
CA CYS A 15 -2.11 -2.88 -12.88
C CYS A 15 -2.78 -1.69 -12.16
N GLY A 16 -3.09 -0.61 -12.89
CA GLY A 16 -3.74 0.58 -12.35
C GLY A 16 -2.79 1.62 -11.77
N GLU A 17 -3.31 2.83 -11.56
CA GLU A 17 -2.53 3.98 -11.10
C GLU A 17 -1.97 3.79 -9.69
N SER A 18 -2.69 3.05 -8.83
CA SER A 18 -2.21 2.68 -7.50
C SER A 18 -0.90 1.89 -7.55
N ALA A 19 -0.71 1.04 -8.56
CA ALA A 19 0.52 0.29 -8.73
C ALA A 19 1.71 1.17 -9.12
N ARG A 20 1.49 2.29 -9.82
CA ARG A 20 2.57 3.27 -10.12
C ARG A 20 3.03 4.04 -8.89
N ARG A 21 2.20 4.17 -7.84
CA ARG A 21 2.53 4.92 -6.61
C ARG A 21 3.70 4.33 -5.84
N ILE A 22 4.06 3.06 -6.06
CA ILE A 22 5.21 2.42 -5.40
C ILE A 22 6.55 2.80 -6.05
N ILE A 23 6.56 3.38 -7.26
CA ILE A 23 7.79 3.65 -8.02
C ILE A 23 8.78 4.51 -7.21
N PRO A 24 8.37 5.64 -6.57
CA PRO A 24 9.29 6.43 -5.76
C PRO A 24 9.87 5.66 -4.55
N ASN A 25 9.10 4.73 -3.97
CA ASN A 25 9.60 3.87 -2.88
C ASN A 25 10.62 2.86 -3.39
N ILE A 26 10.37 2.25 -4.57
CA ILE A 26 11.31 1.34 -5.21
C ILE A 26 12.61 2.07 -5.59
N GLN A 27 12.54 3.30 -6.09
CA GLN A 27 13.72 4.13 -6.36
C GLN A 27 14.55 4.35 -5.08
N ARG A 28 13.90 4.76 -3.98
CA ARG A 28 14.57 4.89 -2.67
C ARG A 28 15.18 3.57 -2.19
N LEU A 29 14.49 2.46 -2.40
CA LEU A 29 15.00 1.13 -2.07
C LEU A 29 16.26 0.81 -2.87
N LEU A 30 16.22 0.99 -4.19
CA LEU A 30 17.35 0.74 -5.08
C LEU A 30 18.55 1.60 -4.71
N GLU A 31 18.35 2.90 -4.47
CA GLU A 31 19.40 3.82 -4.03
C GLU A 31 20.05 3.36 -2.72
N ARG A 32 19.23 3.02 -1.72
CA ARG A 32 19.68 2.55 -0.40
C ARG A 32 20.48 1.26 -0.52
N GLU A 33 20.00 0.30 -1.30
CA GLU A 33 20.61 -1.03 -1.39
C GLU A 33 21.85 -1.02 -2.29
N LEU A 34 21.85 -0.27 -3.40
CA LEU A 34 23.04 -0.08 -4.23
C LEU A 34 24.16 0.62 -3.45
N ALA A 35 23.83 1.64 -2.64
CA ALA A 35 24.80 2.30 -1.76
C ALA A 35 25.41 1.35 -0.71
N ARG A 36 24.70 0.26 -0.36
CA ARG A 36 25.16 -0.80 0.55
C ARG A 36 25.90 -1.93 -0.16
N GLY A 37 26.07 -1.86 -1.48
CA GLY A 37 26.72 -2.89 -2.28
C GLY A 37 25.83 -4.11 -2.55
N SER A 38 24.52 -4.00 -2.36
CA SER A 38 23.58 -5.07 -2.73
C SER A 38 23.58 -5.30 -4.24
N THR A 39 23.38 -6.55 -4.66
CA THR A 39 23.22 -6.90 -6.07
C THR A 39 21.74 -6.82 -6.45
N VAL A 40 21.44 -6.11 -7.53
CA VAL A 40 20.07 -5.93 -8.03
C VAL A 40 19.84 -6.83 -9.25
N PHE A 41 18.72 -7.55 -9.23
CA PHE A 41 18.20 -8.30 -10.36
C PHE A 41 16.85 -7.69 -10.77
N PHE A 42 16.67 -7.44 -12.06
CA PHE A 42 15.37 -7.08 -12.65
C PHE A 42 14.77 -8.36 -13.24
N LEU A 43 13.81 -8.95 -12.53
CA LEU A 43 13.10 -10.14 -12.98
C LEU A 43 11.93 -9.66 -13.82
N CYS A 44 11.91 -10.05 -15.09
CA CYS A 44 11.03 -9.50 -16.11
C CYS A 44 10.33 -10.61 -16.87
N ASP A 45 9.00 -10.63 -16.89
CA ASP A 45 8.26 -11.46 -17.85
C ASP A 45 8.71 -11.20 -19.27
N HIS A 46 8.82 -12.30 -20.01
CA HIS A 46 9.40 -12.33 -21.33
C HIS A 46 8.86 -13.53 -22.11
N HIS A 47 7.76 -13.30 -22.82
CA HIS A 47 7.01 -14.37 -23.51
C HIS A 47 7.33 -14.45 -24.99
N ALA A 48 7.28 -15.68 -25.51
CA ALA A 48 7.21 -15.88 -26.96
C ALA A 48 5.80 -15.50 -27.47
N PRO A 49 5.64 -15.10 -28.74
CA PRO A 49 4.31 -14.75 -29.28
C PRO A 49 3.26 -15.87 -29.19
N ASP A 50 3.68 -17.13 -29.08
CA ASP A 50 2.84 -18.33 -28.98
C ASP A 50 2.84 -18.97 -27.58
N ASP A 51 3.16 -18.19 -26.54
CA ASP A 51 3.26 -18.70 -25.18
C ASP A 51 1.93 -19.31 -24.68
N PRO A 52 1.95 -20.54 -24.12
CA PRO A 52 0.75 -21.18 -23.59
C PRO A 52 0.00 -20.38 -22.51
N GLU A 53 0.69 -19.49 -21.78
CA GLU A 53 0.06 -18.62 -20.79
C GLU A 53 -1.03 -17.72 -21.39
N PHE A 54 -0.95 -17.43 -22.69
CA PHE A 54 -1.93 -16.62 -23.40
C PHE A 54 -3.30 -17.29 -23.56
N SER A 55 -3.43 -18.55 -23.14
CA SER A 55 -4.75 -19.20 -22.97
C SER A 55 -5.49 -18.72 -21.72
N MET A 56 -4.77 -18.24 -20.71
CA MET A 56 -5.31 -17.77 -19.43
C MET A 56 -5.29 -16.24 -19.35
N PHE A 57 -4.26 -15.59 -19.89
CA PHE A 57 -4.09 -14.14 -19.92
C PHE A 57 -4.10 -13.62 -21.36
N PRO A 58 -4.46 -12.34 -21.61
CA PRO A 58 -4.18 -11.74 -22.91
C PRO A 58 -2.68 -11.78 -23.21
N PRO A 59 -2.27 -11.77 -24.49
CA PRO A 59 -0.87 -11.62 -24.87
C PRO A 59 -0.25 -10.39 -24.21
N HIS A 60 0.91 -10.58 -23.56
CA HIS A 60 1.57 -9.56 -22.77
C HIS A 60 3.07 -9.84 -22.67
N ALA A 61 3.85 -8.82 -22.31
CA ALA A 61 5.31 -8.85 -22.13
C ALA A 61 6.05 -9.67 -23.21
N ILE A 62 5.63 -9.53 -24.47
CA ILE A 62 6.18 -10.31 -25.59
C ILE A 62 7.61 -9.83 -25.88
N GLU A 63 8.52 -10.79 -26.08
CA GLU A 63 9.91 -10.54 -26.43
C GLU A 63 10.05 -9.56 -27.61
N GLY A 64 10.95 -8.59 -27.44
CA GLY A 64 11.24 -7.58 -28.46
C GLY A 64 10.22 -6.44 -28.56
N THR A 65 9.16 -6.45 -27.73
CA THR A 65 8.21 -5.33 -27.65
C THR A 65 8.57 -4.36 -26.53
N ALA A 66 8.11 -3.11 -26.66
CA ALA A 66 8.28 -2.10 -25.60
C ALA A 66 7.60 -2.52 -24.29
N GLU A 67 6.56 -3.36 -24.36
CA GLU A 67 5.84 -3.87 -23.20
C GLU A 67 6.75 -4.64 -22.24
N ALA A 68 7.72 -5.39 -22.77
CA ALA A 68 8.67 -6.21 -22.02
C ALA A 68 9.85 -5.41 -21.44
N GLU A 69 9.91 -4.10 -21.69
CA GLU A 69 10.97 -3.24 -21.16
C GLU A 69 10.67 -2.82 -19.72
N VAL A 70 11.72 -2.72 -18.89
CA VAL A 70 11.62 -2.08 -17.57
C VAL A 70 11.17 -0.63 -17.75
N ILE A 71 10.31 -0.16 -16.85
CA ILE A 71 9.82 1.22 -16.90
C ILE A 71 10.97 2.26 -16.91
N PRO A 72 10.84 3.38 -17.65
CA PRO A 72 11.90 4.38 -17.77
C PRO A 72 12.43 4.92 -16.43
N GLU A 73 11.55 5.01 -15.43
CA GLU A 73 11.85 5.49 -14.08
C GLU A 73 12.89 4.61 -13.36
N LEU A 74 13.02 3.35 -13.76
CA LEU A 74 13.95 2.39 -13.18
C LEU A 74 15.10 1.99 -14.12
N ALA A 75 15.05 2.37 -15.40
CA ALA A 75 15.98 1.93 -16.44
C ALA A 75 17.44 2.35 -16.19
N ASN A 76 17.67 3.45 -15.46
CA ASN A 76 19.02 3.95 -15.17
C ASN A 76 19.69 3.31 -13.96
N TYR A 77 18.98 2.46 -13.20
CA TYR A 77 19.56 1.80 -12.04
C TYR A 77 20.38 0.57 -12.46
N LYS A 78 21.54 0.41 -11.84
CA LYS A 78 22.41 -0.74 -12.07
C LYS A 78 21.72 -2.02 -11.58
N GLY A 79 21.49 -2.96 -12.48
CA GLY A 79 21.00 -4.30 -12.16
C GLY A 79 21.09 -5.22 -13.36
N GLU A 80 21.11 -6.52 -13.12
CA GLU A 80 21.05 -7.52 -14.20
C GLU A 80 19.60 -7.88 -14.50
N VAL A 81 19.19 -7.75 -15.76
CA VAL A 81 17.88 -8.21 -16.23
C VAL A 81 17.91 -9.73 -16.41
N ILE A 82 16.97 -10.42 -15.76
CA ILE A 82 16.77 -11.86 -15.90
C ILE A 82 15.35 -12.07 -16.44
N PRO A 83 15.22 -12.55 -17.69
CA PRO A 83 13.92 -12.89 -18.24
C PRO A 83 13.34 -14.12 -17.52
N LYS A 84 12.03 -14.11 -17.30
CA LYS A 84 11.23 -15.24 -16.82
C LYS A 84 10.01 -15.42 -17.71
N LYS A 85 9.41 -16.62 -17.69
CA LYS A 85 8.24 -16.98 -18.50
C LYS A 85 7.02 -17.38 -17.66
N THR A 86 7.12 -17.18 -16.34
CA THR A 86 6.09 -17.59 -15.38
C THR A 86 6.11 -16.61 -14.21
N TYR A 87 5.14 -16.72 -13.30
CA TYR A 87 5.14 -15.93 -12.06
C TYR A 87 6.39 -16.17 -11.20
N SER A 88 6.97 -17.37 -11.27
CA SER A 88 8.17 -17.71 -10.49
C SER A 88 9.40 -17.02 -11.07
N SER A 89 10.10 -16.29 -10.22
CA SER A 89 11.43 -15.75 -10.53
C SER A 89 12.53 -16.82 -10.62
N PHE A 90 12.26 -18.06 -10.19
CA PHE A 90 13.24 -19.14 -10.12
C PHE A 90 13.03 -20.21 -11.19
N PHE A 91 11.77 -20.50 -11.55
CA PHE A 91 11.45 -21.58 -12.48
C PHE A 91 11.97 -21.27 -13.88
N GLY A 92 12.90 -22.09 -14.37
CA GLY A 92 13.49 -21.93 -15.69
C GLY A 92 14.39 -20.69 -15.83
N THR A 93 14.87 -20.10 -14.73
CA THR A 93 15.75 -18.91 -14.75
C THR A 93 17.13 -19.21 -14.16
N PRO A 94 18.16 -18.42 -14.47
CA PRO A 94 19.48 -18.54 -13.85
C PRO A 94 19.55 -17.95 -12.42
N LEU A 95 18.43 -17.48 -11.85
CA LEU A 95 18.42 -16.77 -10.58
C LEU A 95 18.98 -17.62 -9.43
N GLU A 96 18.61 -18.90 -9.37
CA GLU A 96 19.06 -19.80 -8.31
C GLU A 96 20.59 -19.93 -8.29
N GLU A 97 21.19 -20.18 -9.44
CA GLU A 97 22.65 -20.33 -9.57
C GLU A 97 23.39 -19.03 -9.26
N LYS A 98 22.79 -17.88 -9.59
CA LYS A 98 23.34 -16.57 -9.23
C LYS A 98 23.28 -16.32 -7.73
N LEU A 99 22.16 -16.61 -7.08
CA LEU A 99 22.01 -16.44 -5.63
C LEU A 99 22.91 -17.42 -4.85
N LYS A 100 23.10 -18.65 -5.31
CA LYS A 100 24.06 -19.61 -4.74
C LYS A 100 25.50 -19.08 -4.79
N LYS A 101 25.90 -18.43 -5.88
CA LYS A 101 27.22 -17.80 -6.01
C LYS A 101 27.36 -16.56 -5.13
N LEU A 102 26.32 -15.72 -5.07
CA LEU A 102 26.30 -14.49 -4.30
C LEU A 102 26.27 -14.73 -2.78
N LYS A 103 25.65 -15.84 -2.34
CA LYS A 103 25.42 -16.19 -0.93
C LYS A 103 24.87 -15.00 -0.12
N PRO A 104 23.75 -14.40 -0.55
CA PRO A 104 23.20 -13.24 0.12
C PRO A 104 22.73 -13.62 1.54
N LYS A 105 22.87 -12.69 2.49
CA LYS A 105 22.31 -12.87 3.84
C LYS A 105 20.78 -12.89 3.82
N LYS A 106 20.19 -12.09 2.93
CA LYS A 106 18.74 -11.98 2.71
C LYS A 106 18.44 -11.59 1.28
N VAL A 107 17.22 -11.88 0.82
CA VAL A 107 16.67 -11.44 -0.46
C VAL A 107 15.58 -10.41 -0.17
N ILE A 108 15.60 -9.28 -0.87
CA ILE A 108 14.55 -8.24 -0.78
C ILE A 108 13.71 -8.34 -2.05
N VAL A 109 12.39 -8.49 -1.92
CA VAL A 109 11.47 -8.62 -3.06
C VAL A 109 10.56 -7.40 -3.13
N CYS A 110 10.45 -6.80 -4.31
CA CYS A 110 9.57 -5.67 -4.60
C CYS A 110 8.99 -5.76 -6.01
N GLY A 111 7.96 -4.94 -6.29
CA GLY A 111 7.31 -4.82 -7.60
C GLY A 111 5.88 -5.33 -7.63
N VAL A 112 5.41 -5.71 -8.82
CA VAL A 112 4.03 -6.17 -9.06
C VAL A 112 4.01 -7.58 -9.65
N CYS A 113 2.91 -8.33 -9.52
CA CYS A 113 1.80 -8.10 -8.58
C CYS A 113 2.07 -8.77 -7.23
N THR A 114 1.67 -8.14 -6.12
CA THR A 114 1.87 -8.65 -4.75
C THR A 114 1.40 -10.08 -4.56
N HIS A 115 0.24 -10.41 -5.13
CA HIS A 115 -0.43 -11.71 -4.97
C HIS A 115 -0.12 -12.72 -6.09
N ILE A 116 0.70 -12.32 -7.07
CA ILE A 116 1.09 -13.16 -8.21
C ILE A 116 2.62 -13.27 -8.18
N CYS A 117 3.34 -12.58 -9.07
CA CYS A 117 4.79 -12.74 -9.23
C CYS A 117 5.59 -12.51 -7.94
N VAL A 118 5.20 -11.51 -7.13
CA VAL A 118 5.85 -11.25 -5.83
C VAL A 118 5.65 -12.43 -4.87
N LEU A 119 4.40 -12.89 -4.70
CA LEU A 119 4.08 -14.02 -3.82
C LEU A 119 4.84 -15.28 -4.22
N TYR A 120 4.85 -15.62 -5.52
CA TYR A 120 5.57 -16.80 -6.02
C TYR A 120 7.08 -16.67 -5.84
N ALA A 121 7.66 -15.48 -6.12
CA ALA A 121 9.08 -15.23 -5.88
C ALA A 121 9.47 -15.36 -4.41
N VAL A 122 8.63 -14.85 -3.50
CA VAL A 122 8.82 -14.97 -2.04
C VAL A 122 8.70 -16.43 -1.60
N ALA A 123 7.68 -17.15 -2.04
CA ALA A 123 7.49 -18.56 -1.72
C ALA A 123 8.70 -19.41 -2.17
N ASP A 124 9.14 -19.22 -3.42
CA ASP A 124 10.28 -19.94 -3.97
C ASP A 124 11.59 -19.63 -3.25
N ALA A 125 11.81 -18.37 -2.86
CA ALA A 125 12.97 -17.98 -2.08
C ALA A 125 12.94 -18.60 -0.67
N ARG A 126 11.78 -18.60 -0.01
CA ARG A 126 11.61 -19.17 1.33
C ARG A 126 11.77 -20.68 1.35
N ILE A 127 11.22 -21.40 0.37
CA ILE A 127 11.38 -22.86 0.24
C ILE A 127 12.84 -23.25 -0.01
N ARG A 128 13.62 -22.37 -0.64
CA ARG A 128 15.09 -22.52 -0.81
C ARG A 128 15.91 -22.10 0.42
N GLY A 129 15.24 -21.68 1.50
CA GLY A 129 15.87 -21.34 2.77
C GLY A 129 16.43 -19.91 2.86
N TYR A 130 16.15 -19.03 1.89
CA TYR A 130 16.58 -17.63 2.00
C TYR A 130 15.78 -16.89 3.05
N GLU A 131 16.42 -16.02 3.83
CA GLU A 131 15.71 -14.96 4.55
C GLU A 131 15.14 -13.98 3.52
N VAL A 132 13.85 -13.65 3.62
CA VAL A 132 13.18 -12.77 2.67
C VAL A 132 12.60 -11.56 3.39
N GLU A 133 12.83 -10.39 2.82
CA GLU A 133 12.22 -9.12 3.24
C GLU A 133 11.33 -8.59 2.11
N VAL A 134 10.14 -8.12 2.47
CA VAL A 134 9.19 -7.49 1.53
C VAL A 134 8.83 -6.10 2.07
N PRO A 135 9.37 -5.02 1.50
CA PRO A 135 8.95 -3.67 1.84
C PRO A 135 7.54 -3.46 1.28
N VAL A 136 6.54 -3.35 2.15
CA VAL A 136 5.12 -3.35 1.74
C VAL A 136 4.75 -2.10 0.95
N ASP A 137 5.48 -1.00 1.16
CA ASP A 137 5.42 0.23 0.39
C ASP A 137 6.10 0.14 -1.00
N CYS A 138 6.73 -1.00 -1.33
CA CYS A 138 7.35 -1.30 -2.62
C CYS A 138 6.67 -2.44 -3.40
N VAL A 139 5.48 -2.87 -3.00
CA VAL A 139 4.71 -3.88 -3.73
C VAL A 139 3.29 -3.41 -3.96
N ALA A 140 2.71 -3.76 -5.10
CA ALA A 140 1.33 -3.41 -5.39
C ALA A 140 0.62 -4.48 -6.21
N SER A 141 -0.69 -4.35 -6.27
CA SER A 141 -1.62 -5.24 -6.96
C SER A 141 -2.77 -4.40 -7.50
N PHE A 142 -3.42 -4.87 -8.57
CA PHE A 142 -4.67 -4.32 -9.06
C PHE A 142 -5.88 -4.71 -8.19
N ASP A 143 -5.76 -5.75 -7.37
CA ASP A 143 -6.78 -6.19 -6.40
C ASP A 143 -6.28 -6.05 -4.97
N GLU A 144 -6.94 -5.18 -4.19
CA GLU A 144 -6.58 -4.81 -2.81
C GLU A 144 -6.79 -5.99 -1.84
N LYS A 145 -7.87 -6.74 -2.00
CA LYS A 145 -8.14 -7.91 -1.14
C LYS A 145 -7.05 -8.97 -1.30
N SER A 146 -6.65 -9.26 -2.53
CA SER A 146 -5.59 -10.23 -2.84
C SER A 146 -4.22 -9.71 -2.43
N HIS A 147 -3.98 -8.40 -2.53
CA HIS A 147 -2.78 -7.75 -2.00
C HIS A 147 -2.61 -8.02 -0.50
N HIS A 148 -3.64 -7.74 0.31
CA HIS A 148 -3.60 -7.96 1.75
C HIS A 148 -3.48 -9.45 2.10
N PHE A 149 -4.24 -10.31 1.42
CA PHE A 149 -4.10 -11.76 1.59
C PHE A 149 -2.67 -12.23 1.35
N ALA A 150 -2.03 -11.75 0.27
CA ALA A 150 -0.68 -12.16 -0.08
C ALA A 150 0.34 -11.67 0.94
N LEU A 151 0.22 -10.43 1.44
CA LEU A 151 1.08 -9.92 2.51
C LEU A 151 0.95 -10.76 3.79
N ASP A 152 -0.28 -11.00 4.24
CA ASP A 152 -0.57 -11.81 5.42
C ASP A 152 -0.02 -13.24 5.27
N TYR A 153 -0.17 -13.85 4.09
CA TYR A 153 0.34 -15.18 3.80
C TYR A 153 1.87 -15.20 3.77
N MET A 154 2.51 -14.20 3.15
CA MET A 154 3.96 -14.05 3.11
C MET A 154 4.55 -13.93 4.53
N GLU A 155 3.93 -13.16 5.41
CA GLU A 155 4.40 -13.00 6.79
C GLU A 155 4.12 -14.24 7.64
N ASN A 156 2.86 -14.64 7.74
CA ASN A 156 2.41 -15.60 8.74
C ASN A 156 2.61 -17.07 8.34
N THR A 157 2.67 -17.35 7.03
CA THR A 157 2.86 -18.72 6.52
C THR A 157 4.25 -18.94 5.98
N LEU A 158 4.74 -18.03 5.12
CA LEU A 158 6.07 -18.19 4.50
C LEU A 158 7.20 -17.69 5.41
N GLY A 159 6.90 -16.88 6.43
CA GLY A 159 7.90 -16.32 7.35
C GLY A 159 8.79 -15.27 6.69
N ALA A 160 8.29 -14.54 5.69
CA ALA A 160 8.95 -13.36 5.17
C ALA A 160 8.79 -12.19 6.14
N LYS A 161 9.79 -11.32 6.22
CA LYS A 161 9.73 -10.12 7.05
C LYS A 161 9.10 -8.98 6.26
N LEU A 162 7.93 -8.52 6.68
CA LEU A 162 7.34 -7.30 6.13
C LEU A 162 8.03 -6.07 6.73
N THR A 163 8.43 -5.12 5.88
CA THR A 163 9.06 -3.86 6.29
C THR A 163 8.41 -2.68 5.59
N ASN A 164 8.77 -1.46 6.00
CA ASN A 164 8.38 -0.22 5.34
C ASN A 164 9.65 0.63 5.16
N LEU A 165 9.92 1.12 3.96
CA LEU A 165 11.01 2.08 3.74
C LEU A 165 10.66 3.44 4.33
N VAL A 166 9.41 3.85 4.19
CA VAL A 166 8.83 5.01 4.87
C VAL A 166 8.41 4.59 6.28
N THR A 167 9.36 4.10 7.08
CA THR A 167 9.23 4.20 8.54
C THR A 167 10.12 5.32 9.00
N SER A 168 9.49 6.45 9.32
CA SER A 168 10.07 7.36 10.30
C SER A 168 10.50 6.48 11.49
N ARG A 169 11.71 6.71 12.00
CA ARG A 169 12.18 6.02 13.22
C ARG A 169 11.36 6.39 14.47
N ALA A 170 10.27 7.13 14.33
CA ALA A 170 9.31 7.27 15.39
C ALA A 170 8.59 5.91 15.53
N LYS A 171 8.72 5.28 16.70
CA LYS A 171 7.65 4.39 17.15
C LYS A 171 6.35 5.16 16.93
N PRO A 172 5.27 4.55 16.39
CA PRO A 172 3.98 5.23 16.43
C PRO A 172 3.79 5.63 17.88
N ALA A 173 3.70 6.94 18.13
CA ALA A 173 3.27 7.38 19.44
C ALA A 173 1.94 6.66 19.65
N LYS A 174 1.80 5.91 20.75
CA LYS A 174 0.49 5.37 21.10
C LYS A 174 -0.37 6.59 21.40
N PHE A 175 -1.07 7.08 20.39
CA PHE A 175 -2.08 8.08 20.58
C PHE A 175 -3.25 7.37 21.23
N GLU A 176 -3.41 7.61 22.52
CA GLU A 176 -4.57 7.19 23.28
C GLU A 176 -5.48 8.42 23.39
N PRO A 177 -6.65 8.41 22.74
CA PRO A 177 -7.60 9.52 22.88
C PRO A 177 -7.96 9.72 24.35
N LEU A 178 -7.94 10.98 24.80
CA LEU A 178 -8.32 11.31 26.17
C LEU A 178 -9.78 10.90 26.43
N GLU A 179 -10.10 10.50 27.67
CA GLU A 179 -11.46 10.12 28.07
C GLU A 179 -12.50 11.21 27.77
N ALA A 180 -12.14 12.49 27.94
CA ALA A 180 -13.03 13.61 27.60
C ALA A 180 -13.36 13.70 26.09
N VAL A 181 -12.45 13.25 25.22
CA VAL A 181 -12.71 13.13 23.78
C VAL A 181 -13.61 11.94 23.53
N LEU A 182 -13.33 10.79 24.16
CA LEU A 182 -14.10 9.55 24.02
C LEU A 182 -15.54 9.68 24.55
N SER A 183 -15.75 10.45 25.62
CA SER A 183 -17.08 10.71 26.19
C SER A 183 -17.93 11.63 25.32
N GLY A 184 -17.32 12.35 24.36
CA GLY A 184 -17.99 13.35 23.54
C GLY A 184 -18.22 14.68 24.27
N GLU A 185 -17.61 14.90 25.44
CA GLU A 185 -17.70 16.18 26.17
C GLU A 185 -17.08 17.34 25.40
N THR A 186 -16.10 17.06 24.55
CA THR A 186 -15.46 18.05 23.68
C THR A 186 -16.23 18.28 22.37
N ALA A 187 -17.32 17.56 22.13
CA ALA A 187 -18.10 17.69 20.91
C ALA A 187 -18.79 19.04 20.85
N ASP A 188 -18.84 19.63 19.66
CA ASP A 188 -19.65 20.80 19.44
C ASP A 188 -21.13 20.54 19.80
N VAL A 189 -21.76 21.52 20.44
CA VAL A 189 -23.07 21.36 21.08
C VAL A 189 -24.17 20.89 20.11
N TYR A 190 -24.06 21.24 18.84
CA TYR A 190 -25.02 20.85 17.82
C TYR A 190 -24.92 19.36 17.44
N PHE A 191 -23.72 18.75 17.46
CA PHE A 191 -23.58 17.31 17.28
C PHE A 191 -24.16 16.54 18.48
N ALA A 192 -23.86 17.00 19.70
CA ALA A 192 -24.43 16.43 20.92
C ALA A 192 -25.97 16.46 20.90
N ARG A 193 -26.56 17.61 20.55
CA ARG A 193 -28.01 17.76 20.40
C ARG A 193 -28.59 16.88 19.30
N THR A 194 -27.91 16.76 18.17
CA THR A 194 -28.37 15.92 17.04
C THR A 194 -28.43 14.45 17.45
N VAL A 195 -27.39 13.95 18.12
CA VAL A 195 -27.37 12.56 18.63
C VAL A 195 -28.46 12.34 19.68
N GLU A 196 -28.70 13.31 20.56
CA GLU A 196 -29.78 13.23 21.56
C GLU A 196 -31.17 13.16 20.89
N ILE A 197 -31.44 14.03 19.91
CA ILE A 197 -32.70 14.03 19.14
C ILE A 197 -32.90 12.69 18.44
N LEU A 198 -31.89 12.24 17.68
CA LEU A 198 -31.93 10.97 16.97
C LEU A 198 -32.18 9.78 17.92
N ARG A 199 -31.57 9.78 19.11
CA ARG A 199 -31.80 8.78 20.14
C ARG A 199 -33.24 8.80 20.67
N LYS A 200 -33.79 9.98 20.95
CA LYS A 200 -35.18 10.16 21.41
C LYS A 200 -36.20 9.71 20.38
N GLU A 201 -35.92 9.95 19.10
CA GLU A 201 -36.76 9.52 17.98
C GLU A 201 -36.54 8.04 17.60
N GLY A 202 -35.57 7.35 18.21
CA GLY A 202 -35.25 5.95 17.87
C GLY A 202 -34.63 5.77 16.48
N ILE A 203 -34.04 6.82 15.92
CA ILE A 203 -33.47 6.84 14.55
C ILE A 203 -31.95 6.80 14.63
N ASN A 204 -31.31 5.88 13.90
CA ASN A 204 -29.85 5.86 13.76
C ASN A 204 -29.46 5.53 12.31
N PRO A 205 -29.48 6.52 11.41
CA PRO A 205 -29.25 6.29 10.00
C PRO A 205 -27.78 5.94 9.76
N VAL A 206 -27.51 5.09 8.76
CA VAL A 206 -26.17 4.99 8.20
C VAL A 206 -25.95 6.23 7.34
N ALA A 207 -24.99 7.05 7.72
CA ALA A 207 -24.66 8.30 7.05
C ALA A 207 -23.18 8.33 6.67
N THR A 208 -22.86 9.11 5.65
CA THR A 208 -21.48 9.37 5.22
C THR A 208 -21.10 10.80 5.60
N MET A 209 -19.96 10.95 6.27
CA MET A 209 -19.33 12.24 6.56
C MET A 209 -18.00 12.32 5.83
N GLU A 210 -17.75 13.44 5.16
CA GLU A 210 -16.53 13.71 4.42
C GLU A 210 -15.80 14.91 5.03
N PHE A 211 -14.50 14.74 5.22
CA PHE A 211 -13.59 15.79 5.66
C PHE A 211 -12.75 16.21 4.48
N PHE A 212 -12.70 17.52 4.22
CA PHE A 212 -11.96 18.08 3.08
C PHE A 212 -10.93 19.10 3.54
N ALA A 213 -9.83 19.18 2.81
CA ALA A 213 -8.75 20.12 3.11
C ALA A 213 -9.19 21.55 2.78
N GLY A 214 -9.03 22.50 3.71
CA GLY A 214 -9.32 23.91 3.44
C GLY A 214 -8.35 24.57 2.43
N ARG A 215 -7.10 24.09 2.39
CA ARG A 215 -6.02 24.58 1.52
C ARG A 215 -5.10 23.43 1.12
N ALA A 216 -4.23 23.66 0.14
CA ALA A 216 -3.21 22.69 -0.22
C ALA A 216 -2.15 22.54 0.89
N GLY A 217 -1.55 21.36 1.02
CA GLY A 217 -0.64 21.05 2.12
C GLY A 217 -0.14 19.62 2.15
N VAL A 218 0.40 19.22 3.31
CA VAL A 218 0.72 17.83 3.66
C VAL A 218 -0.26 17.40 4.75
N LEU A 219 -0.93 16.28 4.54
CA LEU A 219 -1.88 15.72 5.48
C LEU A 219 -1.14 15.10 6.66
N CYS A 220 -1.40 15.61 7.87
CA CYS A 220 -0.91 15.02 9.11
C CYS A 220 -2.01 14.86 10.16
N GLY A 221 -1.84 13.88 11.05
CA GLY A 221 -2.81 13.56 12.12
C GLY A 221 -3.76 12.41 11.77
N MET A 222 -3.58 11.74 10.64
CA MET A 222 -4.48 10.70 10.17
C MET A 222 -4.34 9.42 11.00
N GLU A 223 -3.15 9.10 11.50
CA GLU A 223 -2.97 7.94 12.37
C GLU A 223 -3.66 8.13 13.73
N GLU A 224 -3.67 9.34 14.27
CA GLU A 224 -4.42 9.72 15.47
C GLU A 224 -5.94 9.61 15.25
N VAL A 225 -6.43 10.04 14.08
CA VAL A 225 -7.83 9.86 13.69
C VAL A 225 -8.20 8.38 13.58
N LYS A 226 -7.37 7.56 12.93
CA LYS A 226 -7.60 6.10 12.84
C LYS A 226 -7.64 5.46 14.23
N ALA A 227 -6.75 5.88 15.14
CA ALA A 227 -6.74 5.40 16.52
C ALA A 227 -8.03 5.78 17.28
N LEU A 228 -8.53 7.01 17.11
CA LEU A 228 -9.84 7.42 17.65
C LEU A 228 -10.98 6.59 17.07
N LEU A 229 -11.06 6.47 15.74
CA LEU A 229 -12.11 5.73 15.05
C LEU A 229 -12.15 4.25 15.45
N ALA A 230 -11.00 3.62 15.64
CA ALA A 230 -10.89 2.25 16.13
C ALA A 230 -11.52 2.02 17.52
N ARG A 231 -11.67 3.08 18.33
CA ARG A 231 -12.27 3.02 19.67
C ARG A 231 -13.78 3.26 19.65
N VAL A 232 -14.28 4.04 18.70
CA VAL A 232 -15.66 4.55 18.72
C VAL A 232 -16.57 3.90 17.68
N LEU A 233 -16.01 3.41 16.57
CA LEU A 233 -16.79 2.76 15.53
C LEU A 233 -17.25 1.35 15.95
N PRO A 234 -18.49 0.96 15.62
CA PRO A 234 -19.00 -0.37 15.91
C PRO A 234 -18.35 -1.38 14.96
N LYS A 235 -18.22 -2.65 15.38
CA LYS A 235 -17.72 -3.76 14.54
C LYS A 235 -18.65 -4.17 13.38
N GLY A 236 -19.70 -3.38 13.11
CA GLY A 236 -20.78 -3.70 12.16
C GLY A 236 -20.60 -3.03 10.81
N LYS A 237 -21.69 -2.48 10.25
CA LYS A 237 -21.69 -1.72 8.99
C LYS A 237 -20.93 -0.39 9.14
N CYS A 238 -19.60 -0.44 9.09
CA CYS A 238 -18.75 0.74 9.03
C CYS A 238 -17.78 0.63 7.85
N GLU A 239 -17.62 1.72 7.11
CA GLU A 239 -16.60 1.89 6.08
C GLU A 239 -15.82 3.16 6.38
N VAL A 240 -14.50 3.08 6.32
CA VAL A 240 -13.60 4.23 6.49
C VAL A 240 -12.62 4.23 5.33
N TRP A 241 -12.58 5.32 4.60
CA TRP A 241 -11.58 5.59 3.57
C TRP A 241 -10.79 6.83 3.96
N ALA A 242 -9.47 6.80 3.82
CA ALA A 242 -8.61 7.93 4.15
C ALA A 242 -7.37 7.95 3.25
N LEU A 243 -6.84 9.14 2.99
CA LEU A 243 -5.48 9.31 2.46
C LEU A 243 -4.45 8.90 3.52
N ALA A 244 -3.24 8.52 3.09
CA ALA A 244 -2.17 8.17 4.03
C ALA A 244 -1.56 9.41 4.71
N GLU A 245 -1.03 9.19 5.92
CA GLU A 245 -0.23 10.17 6.65
C GLU A 245 0.95 10.64 5.79
N GLY A 246 1.16 11.95 5.70
CA GLY A 246 2.23 12.57 4.91
C GLY A 246 1.93 12.74 3.42
N GLU A 247 0.73 12.38 2.94
CA GLU A 247 0.34 12.65 1.55
C GLU A 247 0.15 14.15 1.28
N ALA A 248 0.50 14.59 0.07
CA ALA A 248 0.22 15.95 -0.38
C ALA A 248 -1.27 16.08 -0.75
N ILE A 249 -1.93 17.13 -0.26
CA ILE A 249 -3.36 17.39 -0.45
C ILE A 249 -3.58 18.73 -1.15
N LYS A 250 -4.65 18.83 -1.94
CA LYS A 250 -5.12 20.05 -2.60
C LYS A 250 -6.26 20.69 -1.82
N GLY A 251 -6.48 21.98 -2.03
CA GLY A 251 -7.67 22.66 -1.48
C GLY A 251 -8.95 21.98 -1.98
N ARG A 252 -9.88 21.72 -1.05
CA ARG A 252 -11.15 21.00 -1.22
C ARG A 252 -11.04 19.52 -1.56
N GLU A 253 -9.86 18.93 -1.46
CA GLU A 253 -9.70 17.48 -1.60
C GLU A 253 -10.26 16.77 -0.37
N VAL A 254 -11.04 15.70 -0.58
CA VAL A 254 -11.55 14.84 0.50
C VAL A 254 -10.39 14.00 1.01
N VAL A 255 -10.12 14.08 2.31
CA VAL A 255 -8.99 13.39 2.95
C VAL A 255 -9.44 12.21 3.82
N LEU A 256 -10.70 12.21 4.24
CA LEU A 256 -11.32 11.17 5.05
C LEU A 256 -12.82 11.07 4.75
N ARG A 257 -13.32 9.85 4.61
CA ARG A 257 -14.73 9.52 4.47
C ARG A 257 -15.10 8.42 5.47
N ILE A 258 -16.13 8.67 6.27
CA ILE A 258 -16.65 7.71 7.25
C ILE A 258 -18.11 7.43 6.92
N THR A 259 -18.46 6.16 6.70
CA THR A 259 -19.83 5.70 6.52
C THR A 259 -20.20 4.72 7.62
N ALA A 260 -21.06 5.12 8.56
CA ALA A 260 -21.45 4.30 9.71
C ALA A 260 -22.80 4.77 10.29
N PRO A 261 -23.42 4.07 11.26
CA PRO A 261 -24.56 4.60 12.00
C PRO A 261 -24.20 5.92 12.67
N TYR A 262 -24.89 7.01 12.34
CA TYR A 262 -24.48 8.37 12.70
C TYR A 262 -24.21 8.56 14.20
N GLN A 263 -25.01 7.94 15.07
CA GLN A 263 -24.83 8.04 16.52
C GLN A 263 -23.52 7.42 17.03
N SER A 264 -22.81 6.60 16.24
CA SER A 264 -21.54 6.00 16.67
C SER A 264 -20.33 6.89 16.44
N TYR A 265 -20.42 7.89 15.57
CA TYR A 265 -19.25 8.69 15.21
C TYR A 265 -19.52 10.20 15.11
N GLY A 266 -20.78 10.63 14.99
CA GLY A 266 -21.13 12.04 14.77
C GLY A 266 -20.66 13.00 15.87
N LEU A 267 -20.47 12.53 17.11
CA LEU A 267 -19.93 13.34 18.20
C LEU A 267 -18.44 13.68 18.05
N TYR A 268 -17.70 12.91 17.25
CA TYR A 268 -16.24 13.03 17.19
C TYR A 268 -15.75 13.90 16.04
N GLU A 269 -16.66 14.51 15.27
CA GLU A 269 -16.31 15.43 14.18
C GLU A 269 -15.32 16.52 14.66
N THR A 270 -15.64 17.17 15.78
CA THR A 270 -14.84 18.30 16.29
C THR A 270 -13.44 17.85 16.69
N ALA A 271 -13.32 16.63 17.23
CA ALA A 271 -12.04 16.04 17.58
C ALA A 271 -11.24 15.68 16.32
N ILE A 272 -11.89 15.12 15.30
CA ILE A 272 -11.26 14.77 14.01
C ILE A 272 -10.73 16.04 13.33
N ASP A 273 -11.56 17.08 13.22
CA ASP A 273 -11.16 18.37 12.67
C ASP A 273 -10.00 18.99 13.45
N GLY A 274 -10.07 18.97 14.78
CA GLY A 274 -9.00 19.47 15.64
C GLY A 274 -7.67 18.74 15.44
N ILE A 275 -7.69 17.42 15.37
CA ILE A 275 -6.50 16.59 15.12
C ILE A 275 -5.90 16.93 13.74
N LEU A 276 -6.72 16.86 12.68
CA LEU A 276 -6.24 17.07 11.31
C LEU A 276 -5.75 18.50 11.08
N ALA A 277 -6.51 19.50 11.55
CA ALA A 277 -6.14 20.91 11.39
C ALA A 277 -4.88 21.28 12.17
N HIS A 278 -4.74 20.80 13.41
CA HIS A 278 -3.55 21.05 14.21
C HIS A 278 -2.31 20.41 13.56
N CYS A 279 -2.36 19.10 13.31
CA CYS A 279 -1.20 18.37 12.81
C CYS A 279 -0.81 18.82 11.39
N SER A 280 -1.78 18.96 10.48
CA SER A 280 -1.51 19.44 9.12
C SER A 280 -1.07 20.91 9.10
N GLY A 281 -1.56 21.72 10.03
CA GLY A 281 -1.16 23.12 10.19
C GLY A 281 0.31 23.29 10.60
N TRP A 282 0.83 22.39 11.44
CA TRP A 282 2.26 22.37 11.79
C TRP A 282 3.15 21.90 10.63
N ALA A 283 2.63 21.03 9.77
CA ALA A 283 3.36 20.48 8.64
C ALA A 283 3.43 21.40 7.41
N THR A 284 2.63 22.48 7.36
CA THR A 284 2.40 23.32 6.16
C THR A 284 2.67 24.81 6.38
#